data_AF-K7LYN7-F1
#
_entry.id   AF-K7LYN7-F1
#
_cell.length_a   1.000
_cell.length_b   1.000
_cell.length_c   1.000
_cell.angle_alpha   90.00
_cell.angle_beta   90.00
_cell.angle_gamma   90.00
#
_symmetry.space_group_name_H-M   'P 1'
#
loop_
_entity.id
_entity.type
_entity.pdbx_description
1 polymer ?
#
loop_
_entity_poly.entity_id
_entity_poly.type
_entity_poly.pdbx_seq_one_letter_code
_entity_poly.pdbx_strand_id
1 'polypeptide(L)'
;MNHTSWRFWKALRRIPSPFITSVMSGGTSVLERKPMLQRIYGTAWENEEQLKAYLHFKEEAKRRDHRRLGQDLDLFSIQDDAGGGLVFWHPNGAMVRHIIEDFWKKIHMKRGYDLLYTPHVAKADLWKISGHLDFCKENMYDQMSVEDELHQLRPMNCPYHILVYKSKLHSYRDFPIRVAELGTVYRYELSGSLHGLFRVRGFTQDDAHIFCLDDQIKDEIRGVLDLTEEILLQFGFEKYEVNLSTRLVLKSMK
;
A
#
# COMPACT_ATOMS: atom_id res chain seq x y z
N MET A 1 -14.58 44.19 9.76
CA MET A 1 -13.52 44.20 8.73
C MET A 1 -12.25 43.70 9.38
N ASN A 2 -11.92 42.42 9.17
CA ASN A 2 -11.03 41.67 10.06
C ASN A 2 -9.55 41.84 9.70
N HIS A 3 -8.73 42.13 10.73
CA HIS A 3 -7.28 42.31 10.71
C HIS A 3 -6.45 41.13 10.13
N THR A 4 -7.08 40.02 9.75
CA THR A 4 -6.44 38.84 9.15
C THR A 4 -6.07 39.04 7.67
N SER A 5 -6.75 39.92 6.92
CA SER A 5 -6.43 40.13 5.49
C SER A 5 -5.07 40.83 5.27
N TRP A 6 -4.64 41.69 6.19
CA TRP A 6 -3.40 42.47 6.07
C TRP A 6 -2.11 41.67 6.29
N ARG A 7 -2.16 40.55 7.03
CA ARG A 7 -0.97 39.68 7.23
C ARG A 7 -0.67 38.82 6.01
N PHE A 8 -1.69 38.41 5.26
CA PHE A 8 -1.52 37.62 4.04
C PHE A 8 -0.81 38.43 2.94
N TRP A 9 -1.18 39.70 2.78
CA TRP A 9 -0.56 40.61 1.80
C TRP A 9 0.89 41.02 2.12
N LYS A 10 1.28 41.08 3.40
CA LYS A 10 2.68 41.35 3.77
C LYS A 10 3.63 40.17 3.52
N ALA A 11 3.12 38.94 3.50
CA ALA A 11 3.91 37.75 3.13
C ALA A 11 4.12 37.65 1.60
N LEU A 12 3.16 38.10 0.80
CA LEU A 12 3.27 38.17 -0.67
C LEU A 12 4.39 39.10 -1.15
N ARG A 13 4.76 40.13 -0.37
CA ARG A 13 5.93 41.00 -0.67
C ARG A 13 7.29 40.33 -0.48
N ARG A 14 7.35 39.13 0.10
CA ARG A 14 8.55 38.28 0.23
C ARG A 14 8.65 37.20 -0.83
N ILE A 15 7.81 37.25 -1.86
CA ILE A 15 7.94 36.43 -3.05
C ILE A 15 8.78 37.29 -4.02
N PRO A 16 10.15 37.26 -3.98
CA PRO A 16 10.98 37.98 -4.94
C PRO A 16 10.50 37.74 -6.38
N SER A 17 9.94 38.78 -6.97
CA SER A 17 9.73 38.84 -8.41
C SER A 17 11.08 38.54 -9.11
N PRO A 18 11.12 37.65 -10.11
CA PRO A 18 9.99 37.02 -10.78
C PRO A 18 9.87 35.54 -10.37
N PHE A 19 8.99 35.20 -9.42
CA PHE A 19 8.54 33.79 -9.35
C PHE A 19 7.73 33.49 -10.59
N ILE A 20 8.22 32.54 -11.38
CA ILE A 20 7.45 32.04 -12.50
C ILE A 20 6.51 30.98 -11.94
N THR A 21 5.21 31.26 -12.07
CA THR A 21 4.15 30.38 -11.57
C THR A 21 3.58 29.60 -12.73
N SER A 22 3.27 28.32 -12.49
CA SER A 22 2.45 27.52 -13.39
C SER A 22 1.25 27.03 -12.60
N VAL A 23 0.06 27.32 -13.11
CA VAL A 23 -1.21 26.84 -12.55
C VAL A 23 -1.56 25.53 -13.24
N MET A 24 -1.76 24.48 -12.46
CA MET A 24 -2.27 23.19 -12.91
C MET A 24 -3.73 23.04 -12.46
N SER A 25 -4.61 22.62 -13.37
CA SER A 25 -6.00 22.30 -13.05
C SER A 25 -6.02 21.22 -11.95
N GLY A 26 -6.71 21.49 -10.85
CA GLY A 26 -6.65 20.59 -9.70
C GLY A 26 -7.85 19.68 -9.52
N GLY A 27 -7.66 18.75 -8.60
CA GLY A 27 -8.61 17.70 -8.27
C GLY A 27 -9.59 18.11 -7.18
N THR A 28 -10.61 17.29 -7.04
CA THR A 28 -11.65 17.43 -6.03
C THR A 28 -11.16 16.84 -4.71
N SER A 29 -11.21 17.59 -3.61
CA SER A 29 -10.99 16.99 -2.28
C SER A 29 -12.27 16.29 -1.84
N VAL A 30 -12.19 14.99 -1.58
CA VAL A 30 -13.34 14.19 -1.14
C VAL A 30 -13.43 14.22 0.38
N LEU A 31 -14.49 14.85 0.89
CA LEU A 31 -15.09 14.53 2.19
C LEU A 31 -16.52 14.12 1.86
N GLU A 32 -16.85 12.84 2.01
CA GLU A 32 -18.09 12.24 1.45
C GLU A 32 -19.40 12.94 1.83
N ARG A 33 -19.40 13.73 2.92
CA ARG A 33 -20.58 14.45 3.42
C ARG A 33 -20.54 15.97 3.22
N LYS A 34 -19.51 16.52 2.57
CA LYS A 34 -19.37 17.97 2.36
C LYS A 34 -19.41 18.32 0.87
N PRO A 35 -19.82 19.55 0.50
CA PRO A 35 -19.73 20.03 -0.87
C PRO A 35 -18.30 19.84 -1.41
N MET A 36 -18.18 19.34 -2.63
CA MET A 36 -16.89 19.13 -3.29
C MET A 36 -16.17 20.48 -3.47
N LEU A 37 -14.94 20.57 -2.97
CA LEU A 37 -14.09 21.74 -3.18
C LEU A 37 -13.25 21.54 -4.44
N GLN A 38 -13.14 22.61 -5.24
CA GLN A 38 -12.19 22.68 -6.33
C GLN A 38 -10.83 23.13 -5.77
N ARG A 39 -9.84 22.24 -5.85
CA ARG A 39 -8.45 22.62 -5.57
C ARG A 39 -7.81 23.06 -6.89
N ILE A 40 -6.99 24.09 -6.85
CA ILE A 40 -6.11 24.48 -7.96
C ILE A 40 -4.68 24.25 -7.47
N TYR A 41 -3.90 23.48 -8.21
CA TYR A 41 -2.50 23.25 -7.88
C TYR A 41 -1.64 24.28 -8.61
N GLY A 42 -0.52 24.66 -8.02
CA GLY A 42 0.44 25.53 -8.66
C GLY A 42 1.84 25.27 -8.14
N THR A 43 2.84 25.66 -8.93
CA THR A 43 4.24 25.64 -8.52
C THR A 43 4.85 27.02 -8.72
N ALA A 44 5.84 27.38 -7.92
CA ALA A 44 6.57 28.64 -8.01
C ALA A 44 8.07 28.34 -7.91
N TRP A 45 8.88 28.96 -8.78
CA TRP A 45 10.32 28.75 -8.87
C TRP A 45 11.06 30.08 -8.87
N GLU A 46 12.30 30.09 -8.40
CA GLU A 46 13.12 31.31 -8.30
C GLU A 46 13.56 31.83 -9.67
N ASN A 47 13.70 30.94 -10.66
CA ASN A 47 14.11 31.27 -12.02
C ASN A 47 13.48 30.33 -13.07
N GLU A 48 13.67 30.69 -14.34
CA GLU A 48 13.11 29.95 -15.48
C GLU A 48 13.76 28.59 -15.71
N GLU A 49 15.05 28.44 -15.39
CA GLU A 49 15.77 27.17 -15.54
C GLU A 49 15.18 26.11 -14.61
N GLN A 50 14.90 26.47 -13.36
CA GLN A 50 14.25 25.60 -12.38
C GLN A 50 12.84 25.20 -12.82
N LEU A 51 12.04 26.15 -13.33
CA LEU A 51 10.71 25.84 -13.85
C LEU A 51 10.80 24.89 -15.06
N LYS A 52 11.71 25.14 -16.01
CA LYS A 52 11.93 24.26 -17.16
C LYS A 52 12.33 22.85 -16.74
N ALA A 53 13.25 22.72 -15.78
CA ALA A 53 13.66 21.44 -15.22
C ALA A 53 12.48 20.70 -14.56
N TYR A 54 11.63 21.41 -13.80
CA TYR A 54 10.43 20.84 -13.21
C TYR A 54 9.41 20.36 -14.26
N LEU A 55 9.13 21.18 -15.27
CA LEU A 55 8.20 20.82 -16.33
C LEU A 55 8.71 19.61 -17.12
N HIS A 56 10.01 19.57 -17.43
CA HIS A 56 10.64 18.41 -18.04
C HIS A 56 10.50 17.14 -17.17
N PHE A 57 10.75 17.23 -15.86
CA PHE A 57 10.53 16.13 -14.92
C PHE A 57 9.07 15.65 -14.91
N LYS A 58 8.11 16.58 -14.93
CA LYS A 58 6.67 16.26 -14.98
C LYS A 58 6.27 15.54 -16.27
N GLU A 59 6.83 15.93 -17.41
CA GLU A 59 6.60 15.25 -18.69
C GLU A 59 7.22 13.85 -18.72
N GLU A 60 8.44 13.69 -18.21
CA GLU A 60 9.06 12.37 -18.06
C GLU A 60 8.27 11.47 -17.10
N ALA A 61 7.73 12.02 -16.02
CA ALA A 61 6.87 11.29 -15.10
C ALA A 61 5.57 10.82 -15.78
N LYS A 62 4.93 11.66 -16.61
CA LYS A 62 3.75 11.25 -17.40
C LYS A 62 4.08 10.15 -18.41
N ARG A 63 5.25 10.23 -19.05
CA ARG A 63 5.73 9.18 -19.97
C ARG A 63 5.92 7.85 -19.26
N ARG A 64 6.35 7.85 -18.00
CA ARG A 64 6.60 6.64 -17.21
C ARG A 64 5.42 6.20 -16.35
N ASP A 65 4.25 6.80 -16.56
CA ASP A 65 3.03 6.45 -15.83
C ASP A 65 2.61 5.02 -16.18
N HIS A 66 2.54 4.14 -15.16
CA HIS A 66 2.20 2.74 -15.32
C HIS A 66 0.78 2.54 -15.86
N ARG A 67 -0.12 3.51 -15.73
CA ARG A 67 -1.48 3.43 -16.30
C ARG A 67 -1.46 3.56 -17.81
N ARG A 68 -0.62 4.45 -18.33
CA ARG A 68 -0.38 4.61 -19.76
C ARG A 68 0.36 3.39 -20.31
N LEU A 69 1.47 3.03 -19.69
CA LEU A 69 2.26 1.87 -20.11
C LEU A 69 1.47 0.56 -20.01
N GLY A 70 0.61 0.43 -18.99
CA GLY A 70 -0.26 -0.73 -18.81
C GLY A 70 -1.25 -0.93 -19.94
N GLN A 71 -1.79 0.18 -20.48
CA GLN A 71 -2.64 0.15 -21.68
C GLN A 71 -1.82 -0.07 -22.95
N ASP A 72 -0.75 0.69 -23.14
CA ASP A 72 0.11 0.63 -24.34
C ASP A 72 0.72 -0.78 -24.56
N LEU A 73 1.01 -1.50 -23.47
CA LEU A 73 1.63 -2.83 -23.47
C LEU A 73 0.66 -3.98 -23.18
N ASP A 74 -0.65 -3.70 -23.07
CA ASP A 74 -1.69 -4.68 -22.76
C ASP A 74 -1.39 -5.53 -21.50
N LEU A 75 -1.02 -4.86 -20.40
CA LEU A 75 -0.61 -5.52 -19.16
C LEU A 75 -1.78 -5.76 -18.20
N PHE A 76 -2.67 -4.77 -18.06
CA PHE A 76 -3.80 -4.84 -17.16
C PHE A 76 -4.91 -3.86 -17.55
N SER A 77 -6.11 -4.09 -17.01
CA SER A 77 -7.21 -3.14 -17.02
C SER A 77 -7.87 -3.02 -15.65
N ILE A 78 -8.57 -1.91 -15.44
CA ILE A 78 -9.54 -1.74 -14.35
C ILE A 78 -10.86 -1.45 -15.05
N GLN A 79 -11.87 -2.28 -14.80
CA GLN A 79 -13.13 -2.24 -15.53
C GLN A 79 -14.23 -1.72 -14.60
N ASP A 80 -14.93 -0.67 -15.01
CA ASP A 80 -15.95 -0.01 -14.18
C ASP A 80 -17.10 -0.98 -13.80
N ASP A 81 -17.46 -1.90 -14.70
CA ASP A 81 -18.48 -2.93 -14.48
C ASP A 81 -18.14 -3.88 -13.32
N ALA A 82 -16.85 -4.13 -13.08
CA ALA A 82 -16.38 -4.96 -11.97
C ALA A 82 -16.19 -4.14 -10.67
N GLY A 83 -15.93 -2.84 -10.81
CA GLY A 83 -15.70 -1.92 -9.71
C GLY A 83 -14.27 -1.37 -9.66
N GLY A 84 -14.15 -0.14 -9.15
CA GLY A 84 -12.87 0.56 -9.07
C GLY A 84 -11.84 -0.13 -8.17
N GLY A 85 -10.59 -0.16 -8.61
CA GLY A 85 -9.46 -0.69 -7.85
C GLY A 85 -9.38 -2.22 -7.83
N LEU A 86 -10.11 -2.90 -8.71
CA LEU A 86 -10.02 -4.34 -8.94
C LEU A 86 -9.32 -4.58 -10.28
N VAL A 87 -8.10 -5.11 -10.22
CA VAL A 87 -7.18 -5.19 -11.37
C VAL A 87 -7.39 -6.49 -12.13
N PHE A 88 -7.66 -6.38 -13.42
CA PHE A 88 -7.67 -7.49 -14.37
C PHE A 88 -6.29 -7.60 -15.00
N TRP A 89 -5.54 -8.66 -14.66
CA TRP A 89 -4.24 -8.93 -15.26
C TRP A 89 -4.43 -9.59 -16.63
N HIS A 90 -3.96 -8.93 -17.68
CA HIS A 90 -4.00 -9.46 -19.05
C HIS A 90 -2.82 -10.44 -19.25
N PRO A 91 -2.79 -11.26 -20.33
CA PRO A 91 -1.75 -12.27 -20.50
C PRO A 91 -0.31 -11.76 -20.34
N ASN A 92 0.02 -10.58 -20.88
CA ASN A 92 1.37 -10.00 -20.75
C ASN A 92 1.69 -9.61 -19.30
N GLY A 93 0.77 -8.92 -18.62
CA GLY A 93 0.96 -8.53 -17.21
C GLY A 93 0.94 -9.74 -16.27
N ALA A 94 0.10 -10.74 -16.56
CA ALA A 94 0.04 -12.00 -15.83
C ALA A 94 1.36 -12.78 -15.95
N MET A 95 2.02 -12.75 -17.11
CA MET A 95 3.35 -13.34 -17.28
C MET A 95 4.42 -12.62 -16.46
N VAL A 96 4.43 -11.27 -16.48
CA VAL A 96 5.35 -10.48 -15.63
C VAL A 96 5.14 -10.82 -14.16
N ARG A 97 3.89 -10.83 -13.70
CA ARG A 97 3.51 -11.23 -12.34
C ARG A 97 3.98 -12.64 -12.02
N HIS A 98 3.75 -13.61 -12.91
CA HIS A 98 4.16 -15.00 -12.73
C HIS A 98 5.67 -15.14 -12.51
N ILE A 99 6.48 -14.45 -13.31
CA ILE A 99 7.95 -14.46 -13.19
C ILE A 99 8.40 -13.93 -11.81
N ILE A 100 7.80 -12.83 -11.36
CA ILE A 100 8.08 -12.23 -10.05
C ILE A 100 7.67 -13.17 -8.91
N GLU A 101 6.46 -13.74 -8.99
CA GLU A 101 5.94 -14.66 -7.97
C GLU A 101 6.76 -15.95 -7.89
N ASP A 102 7.21 -16.50 -9.03
CA ASP A 102 8.08 -17.67 -9.08
C ASP A 102 9.45 -17.39 -8.45
N PHE A 103 10.07 -16.25 -8.77
CA PHE A 103 11.29 -15.80 -8.11
C PHE A 103 11.10 -15.67 -6.59
N TRP A 104 10.02 -15.01 -6.16
CA TRP A 104 9.69 -14.83 -4.75
C TRP A 104 9.52 -16.16 -4.02
N LYS A 105 8.80 -17.13 -4.61
CA LYS A 105 8.62 -18.46 -4.01
C LYS A 105 9.96 -19.18 -3.86
N LYS A 106 10.81 -19.15 -4.90
CA LYS A 106 12.12 -19.82 -4.89
C LYS A 106 13.04 -19.26 -3.82
N ILE A 107 13.13 -17.94 -3.68
CA ILE A 107 14.02 -17.32 -2.68
C ILE A 107 13.52 -17.57 -1.24
N HIS A 108 12.20 -17.53 -1.01
CA HIS A 108 11.62 -17.83 0.30
C HIS A 108 11.83 -19.29 0.71
N MET A 109 11.58 -20.24 -0.20
CA MET A 109 11.86 -21.66 0.07
C MET A 109 13.35 -21.90 0.35
N LYS A 110 14.26 -21.25 -0.40
CA LYS A 110 15.71 -21.32 -0.16
C LYS A 110 16.10 -20.77 1.21
N ARG A 111 15.39 -19.77 1.72
CA ARG A 111 15.59 -19.18 3.06
C ARG A 111 14.80 -19.88 4.17
N GLY A 112 14.21 -21.04 3.91
CA GLY A 112 13.57 -21.88 4.92
C GLY A 112 12.18 -21.39 5.35
N TYR A 113 11.44 -20.72 4.45
CA TYR A 113 10.02 -20.42 4.64
C TYR A 113 9.15 -21.55 4.07
N ASP A 114 8.15 -21.95 4.85
CA ASP A 114 7.08 -22.83 4.39
C ASP A 114 5.97 -22.03 3.71
N LEU A 115 5.60 -22.43 2.50
CA LEU A 115 4.55 -21.76 1.74
C LEU A 115 3.15 -22.18 2.23
N LEU A 116 2.29 -21.18 2.44
CA LEU A 116 0.89 -21.37 2.79
C LEU A 116 -0.04 -20.93 1.65
N TYR A 117 -1.26 -21.43 1.70
CA TYR A 117 -2.41 -20.91 0.97
C TYR A 117 -3.58 -20.88 1.95
N THR A 118 -4.07 -19.69 2.29
CA THR A 118 -5.18 -19.55 3.25
C THR A 118 -6.41 -18.90 2.59
N PRO A 119 -7.63 -19.14 3.13
CA PRO A 119 -8.86 -18.62 2.52
C PRO A 119 -8.92 -17.09 2.47
N HIS A 120 -9.77 -16.54 1.59
CA HIS A 120 -10.00 -15.09 1.47
C HIS A 120 -11.12 -14.53 2.37
N VAL A 121 -11.96 -15.41 2.91
CA VAL A 121 -13.13 -15.07 3.73
C VAL A 121 -13.01 -15.80 5.06
N ALA A 122 -13.43 -15.15 6.16
CA ALA A 122 -13.50 -15.76 7.48
C ALA A 122 -14.70 -15.21 8.24
N LYS A 123 -15.09 -15.92 9.32
CA LYS A 123 -16.07 -15.43 10.29
C LYS A 123 -15.61 -14.09 10.87
N ALA A 124 -16.54 -13.16 11.04
CA ALA A 124 -16.29 -11.81 11.56
C ALA A 124 -15.59 -11.84 12.93
N ASP A 125 -15.89 -12.84 13.76
CA ASP A 125 -15.28 -13.03 15.07
C ASP A 125 -13.75 -13.20 15.03
N LEU A 126 -13.18 -13.75 13.95
CA LEU A 126 -11.72 -13.84 13.79
C LEU A 126 -11.07 -12.44 13.77
N TRP A 127 -11.74 -11.48 13.12
CA TRP A 127 -11.29 -10.09 13.02
C TRP A 127 -11.46 -9.34 14.34
N LYS A 128 -12.44 -9.74 15.15
CA LYS A 128 -12.60 -9.26 16.53
C LYS A 128 -11.48 -9.77 17.42
N ILE A 129 -11.20 -11.08 17.39
CA ILE A 129 -10.16 -11.72 18.21
C ILE A 129 -8.77 -11.14 17.90
N SER A 130 -8.49 -10.85 16.63
CA SER A 130 -7.22 -10.27 16.22
C SER A 130 -7.11 -8.75 16.43
N GLY A 131 -8.18 -8.08 16.88
CA GLY A 131 -8.23 -6.63 17.11
C GLY A 131 -8.45 -5.76 15.87
N HIS A 132 -8.50 -6.36 14.66
CA HIS A 132 -8.62 -5.60 13.42
C HIS A 132 -9.97 -4.90 13.24
N LEU A 133 -11.05 -5.42 13.83
CA LEU A 133 -12.34 -4.71 13.80
C LEU A 133 -12.30 -3.38 14.57
N ASP A 134 -11.42 -3.24 15.56
CA ASP A 134 -11.35 -1.99 16.34
C ASP A 134 -10.53 -0.92 15.61
N PHE A 135 -9.48 -1.32 14.88
CA PHE A 135 -8.53 -0.39 14.25
C PHE A 135 -8.70 -0.24 12.73
N CYS A 136 -9.28 -1.23 12.04
CA CYS A 136 -9.29 -1.30 10.58
C CYS A 136 -10.69 -1.33 9.96
N LYS A 137 -11.77 -1.28 10.76
CA LYS A 137 -13.15 -1.42 10.27
C LYS A 137 -13.51 -0.48 9.12
N GLU A 138 -13.04 0.76 9.17
CA GLU A 138 -13.32 1.77 8.12
C GLU A 138 -12.74 1.39 6.75
N ASN A 139 -11.69 0.56 6.73
CA ASN A 139 -11.00 0.11 5.52
C ASN A 139 -11.29 -1.36 5.18
N MET A 140 -12.29 -1.98 5.81
CA MET A 140 -12.70 -3.34 5.52
C MET A 140 -13.97 -3.33 4.67
N TYR A 141 -14.10 -4.31 3.76
CA TYR A 141 -15.36 -4.55 3.06
C TYR A 141 -16.46 -4.93 4.06
N ASP A 142 -17.71 -4.60 3.71
CA ASP A 142 -18.86 -4.93 4.53
C ASP A 142 -18.97 -6.45 4.79
N GLN A 143 -19.54 -6.77 5.95
CA GLN A 143 -19.77 -8.15 6.35
C GLN A 143 -20.92 -8.75 5.53
N MET A 144 -20.76 -10.00 5.14
CA MET A 144 -21.77 -10.81 4.45
C MET A 144 -22.47 -11.69 5.47
N SER A 145 -23.80 -11.77 5.41
CA SER A 145 -24.56 -12.75 6.20
C SER A 145 -24.60 -14.07 5.45
N VAL A 146 -24.13 -15.13 6.09
CA VAL A 146 -24.07 -16.51 5.56
C VAL A 146 -24.54 -17.45 6.66
N GLU A 147 -25.69 -18.09 6.48
CA GLU A 147 -26.24 -19.09 7.43
C GLU A 147 -26.23 -18.62 8.90
N ASP A 148 -26.80 -17.45 9.16
CA ASP A 148 -26.87 -16.80 10.49
C ASP A 148 -25.51 -16.36 11.08
N GLU A 149 -24.42 -16.53 10.35
CA GLU A 149 -23.09 -16.05 10.73
C GLU A 149 -22.63 -14.88 9.86
N LEU A 150 -21.89 -13.95 10.46
CA LEU A 150 -21.27 -12.84 9.74
C LEU A 150 -19.90 -13.27 9.24
N HIS A 151 -19.67 -13.10 7.94
CA HIS A 151 -18.41 -13.37 7.26
C HIS A 151 -17.83 -12.09 6.67
N GLN A 152 -16.52 -12.02 6.49
CA GLN A 152 -15.88 -10.84 5.93
C GLN A 152 -14.65 -11.22 5.11
N LEU A 153 -14.41 -10.46 4.04
CA LEU A 153 -13.18 -10.54 3.26
C LEU A 153 -11.98 -10.12 4.10
N ARG A 154 -10.85 -10.80 3.93
CA ARG A 154 -9.63 -10.53 4.67
C ARG A 154 -8.96 -9.20 4.25
N PRO A 155 -8.70 -8.26 5.18
CA PRO A 155 -7.86 -7.08 4.90
C PRO A 155 -6.35 -7.37 5.04
N MET A 156 -6.00 -8.51 5.64
CA MET A 156 -4.63 -9.00 5.89
C MET A 156 -4.62 -10.50 6.19
N ASN A 157 -3.47 -11.16 6.05
CA ASN A 157 -3.35 -12.61 6.19
C ASN A 157 -3.00 -13.07 7.61
N CYS A 158 -2.54 -12.17 8.48
CA CYS A 158 -2.00 -12.48 9.81
C CYS A 158 -2.87 -13.45 10.64
N PRO A 159 -4.20 -13.23 10.77
CA PRO A 159 -5.04 -14.12 11.58
C PRO A 159 -5.10 -15.55 11.02
N TYR A 160 -5.00 -15.72 9.70
CA TYR A 160 -4.98 -17.04 9.07
C TYR A 160 -3.65 -17.75 9.34
N HIS A 161 -2.51 -17.06 9.22
CA HIS A 161 -1.21 -17.64 9.53
C HIS A 161 -1.14 -18.08 11.01
N ILE A 162 -1.74 -17.31 11.92
CA ILE A 162 -1.87 -17.69 13.33
C ILE A 162 -2.75 -18.93 13.51
N LEU A 163 -3.84 -19.09 12.76
CA LEU A 163 -4.65 -20.31 12.81
C LEU A 163 -3.88 -21.54 12.31
N VAL A 164 -3.07 -21.38 11.25
CA VAL A 164 -2.17 -22.44 10.78
C VAL A 164 -1.14 -22.79 11.87
N TYR A 165 -0.50 -21.80 12.48
CA TYR A 165 0.39 -22.02 13.63
C TYR A 165 -0.33 -22.77 14.76
N LYS A 166 -1.53 -22.36 15.16
CA LYS A 166 -2.30 -23.01 16.24
C LYS A 166 -2.80 -24.41 15.90
N SER A 167 -2.72 -24.86 14.65
CA SER A 167 -3.23 -26.17 14.22
C SER A 167 -2.42 -27.36 14.77
N LYS A 168 -1.20 -27.11 15.28
CA LYS A 168 -0.29 -28.11 15.84
C LYS A 168 0.30 -27.64 17.16
N LEU A 169 0.74 -28.59 17.98
CA LEU A 169 1.60 -28.31 19.14
C LEU A 169 3.03 -28.09 18.64
N HIS A 170 3.71 -27.09 19.20
CA HIS A 170 5.10 -26.74 18.86
C HIS A 170 6.00 -26.90 20.09
N SER A 171 7.17 -27.48 19.89
CA SER A 171 8.27 -27.49 20.84
C SER A 171 9.10 -26.21 20.70
N TYR A 172 9.82 -25.82 21.76
CA TYR A 172 10.79 -24.72 21.67
C TYR A 172 11.88 -24.96 20.60
N ARG A 173 12.11 -26.23 20.23
CA ARG A 173 13.07 -26.63 19.19
C ARG A 173 12.58 -26.39 17.76
N ASP A 174 11.28 -26.21 17.57
CA ASP A 174 10.69 -25.99 16.25
C ASP A 174 10.88 -24.54 15.79
N PHE A 175 11.23 -23.63 16.71
CA PHE A 175 11.44 -22.21 16.43
C PHE A 175 12.86 -21.95 15.92
N PRO A 176 13.02 -21.03 14.95
CA PRO A 176 11.98 -20.17 14.36
C PRO A 176 11.15 -20.87 13.27
N ILE A 177 9.83 -20.69 13.32
CA ILE A 177 8.88 -21.14 12.30
C ILE A 177 8.61 -19.98 11.35
N ARG A 178 8.96 -20.16 10.08
CA ARG A 178 8.80 -19.12 9.04
C ARG A 178 7.77 -19.58 8.03
N VAL A 179 6.67 -18.84 7.91
CA VAL A 179 5.64 -19.12 6.90
C VAL A 179 5.48 -17.94 5.96
N ALA A 180 5.21 -18.21 4.68
CA ALA A 180 5.02 -17.18 3.67
C ALA A 180 3.82 -17.50 2.77
N GLU A 181 3.06 -16.48 2.37
CA GLU A 181 1.92 -16.60 1.46
C GLU A 181 1.93 -15.43 0.49
N LEU A 182 1.73 -15.71 -0.80
CA LEU A 182 1.29 -14.69 -1.76
C LEU A 182 -0.20 -14.39 -1.51
N GLY A 183 -0.48 -13.71 -0.40
CA GLY A 183 -1.80 -13.60 0.20
C GLY A 183 -2.59 -12.46 -0.40
N THR A 184 -3.65 -12.79 -1.15
CA THR A 184 -4.56 -11.78 -1.72
C THR A 184 -5.55 -11.26 -0.68
N VAL A 185 -5.53 -9.96 -0.45
CA VAL A 185 -6.32 -9.24 0.55
C VAL A 185 -7.19 -8.18 -0.11
N TYR A 186 -8.22 -7.73 0.63
CA TYR A 186 -9.18 -6.75 0.17
C TYR A 186 -9.35 -5.62 1.18
N ARG A 187 -9.12 -4.38 0.75
CA ARG A 187 -9.28 -3.17 1.56
C ARG A 187 -10.26 -2.21 0.90
N TYR A 188 -11.22 -1.72 1.69
CA TYR A 188 -12.19 -0.74 1.24
C TYR A 188 -11.54 0.66 1.21
N GLU A 189 -10.85 0.94 0.12
CA GLU A 189 -10.28 2.25 -0.14
C GLU A 189 -11.34 3.19 -0.75
N LEU A 190 -11.34 4.46 -0.32
CA LEU A 190 -12.22 5.50 -0.88
C LEU A 190 -12.01 5.60 -2.40
N SER A 191 -13.08 5.70 -3.18
CA SER A 191 -13.02 5.70 -4.65
C SER A 191 -12.09 6.78 -5.22
N GLY A 192 -12.10 7.98 -4.62
CA GLY A 192 -11.23 9.09 -5.01
C GLY A 192 -9.74 8.92 -4.66
N SER A 193 -9.39 7.89 -3.89
CA SER A 193 -7.99 7.57 -3.55
C SER A 193 -7.36 6.55 -4.49
N LEU A 194 -8.17 5.81 -5.26
CA LEU A 194 -7.70 4.75 -6.15
C LEU A 194 -6.82 5.32 -7.27
N HIS A 195 -5.73 4.64 -7.58
CA HIS A 195 -4.75 5.13 -8.55
C HIS A 195 -3.99 4.02 -9.27
N GLY A 196 -4.52 3.58 -10.43
CA GLY A 196 -3.91 2.50 -11.22
C GLY A 196 -3.61 1.28 -10.34
N LEU A 197 -2.38 0.76 -10.41
CA LEU A 197 -1.88 -0.30 -9.53
C LEU A 197 -1.31 0.18 -8.17
N PHE A 198 -1.07 1.47 -7.95
CA PHE A 198 -0.43 1.95 -6.70
C PHE A 198 -1.38 1.98 -5.50
N ARG A 199 -2.67 2.19 -5.74
CA ARG A 199 -3.70 2.13 -4.70
C ARG A 199 -4.94 1.47 -5.25
N VAL A 200 -5.19 0.26 -4.79
CA VAL A 200 -6.21 -0.69 -5.27
C VAL A 200 -6.97 -1.26 -4.08
N ARG A 201 -8.12 -1.88 -4.35
CA ARG A 201 -8.94 -2.52 -3.31
C ARG A 201 -8.66 -3.99 -3.15
N GLY A 202 -8.21 -4.67 -4.20
CA GLY A 202 -7.77 -6.07 -4.15
C GLY A 202 -6.33 -6.19 -4.61
N PHE A 203 -5.47 -6.80 -3.80
CA PHE A 203 -4.05 -6.96 -4.10
C PHE A 203 -3.46 -8.17 -3.41
N THR A 204 -2.39 -8.72 -3.99
CA THR A 204 -1.64 -9.84 -3.46
C THR A 204 -0.37 -9.33 -2.80
N GLN A 205 -0.23 -9.58 -1.51
CA GLN A 205 0.96 -9.22 -0.76
C GLN A 205 1.96 -10.37 -0.79
N ASP A 206 3.23 -10.03 -0.86
CA ASP A 206 4.38 -10.88 -0.62
C ASP A 206 4.58 -11.13 0.89
N ASP A 207 3.54 -11.68 1.52
CA ASP A 207 3.39 -11.69 2.98
C ASP A 207 4.13 -12.87 3.63
N ALA A 208 4.66 -12.63 4.82
CA ALA A 208 5.34 -13.64 5.62
C ALA A 208 5.20 -13.35 7.11
N HIS A 209 5.11 -14.42 7.90
CA HIS A 209 5.00 -14.32 9.35
C HIS A 209 5.98 -15.30 9.99
N ILE A 210 6.80 -14.77 10.90
CA ILE A 210 7.81 -15.53 11.62
C ILE A 210 7.37 -15.64 13.07
N PHE A 211 7.18 -16.87 13.53
CA PHE A 211 7.02 -17.18 14.93
C PHE A 211 8.40 -17.55 15.47
N CYS A 212 8.90 -16.83 16.47
CA CYS A 212 10.24 -17.03 17.01
C CYS A 212 10.25 -16.79 18.53
N LEU A 213 11.29 -17.27 19.20
CA LEU A 213 11.56 -16.99 20.61
C LEU A 213 12.12 -15.58 20.78
N ASP A 214 11.99 -15.00 21.98
CA ASP A 214 12.43 -13.62 22.26
C ASP A 214 13.92 -13.38 21.96
N ASP A 215 14.76 -14.39 22.22
CA ASP A 215 16.21 -14.35 21.96
C ASP A 215 16.56 -14.45 20.47
N GLN A 216 15.64 -14.94 19.63
CA GLN A 216 15.79 -15.10 18.19
C GLN A 216 15.39 -13.83 17.40
N ILE A 217 14.60 -12.93 18.00
CA ILE A 217 14.01 -11.74 17.32
C ILE A 217 15.06 -10.96 16.53
N LYS A 218 16.22 -10.70 17.13
CA LYS A 218 17.27 -9.88 16.52
C LYS A 218 17.84 -10.51 15.25
N ASP A 219 18.01 -11.83 15.26
CA ASP A 219 18.60 -12.55 14.13
C ASP A 219 17.56 -12.76 13.02
N GLU A 220 16.29 -12.98 13.37
CA GLU A 220 15.20 -13.02 12.39
C GLU A 220 14.99 -11.68 11.70
N ILE A 221 15.01 -10.56 12.44
CA ILE A 221 14.92 -9.22 11.83
C ILE A 221 16.06 -9.00 10.83
N ARG A 222 17.30 -9.38 11.18
CA ARG A 222 18.44 -9.28 10.24
C ARG A 222 18.23 -10.15 9.01
N GLY A 223 17.80 -11.40 9.19
CA GLY A 223 17.54 -12.32 8.08
C GLY A 223 16.47 -11.80 7.11
N VAL A 224 15.43 -11.11 7.62
CA VAL A 224 14.41 -10.43 6.81
C VAL A 224 14.99 -9.21 6.09
N LEU A 225 15.82 -8.40 6.74
CA LEU A 225 16.49 -7.26 6.11
C LEU A 225 17.43 -7.71 4.98
N ASP A 226 18.25 -8.74 5.21
CA ASP A 226 19.14 -9.33 4.22
C ASP A 226 18.37 -9.92 3.02
N LEU A 227 17.19 -10.50 3.28
CA LEU A 227 16.30 -11.01 2.22
C LEU A 227 15.69 -9.84 1.42
N THR A 228 15.26 -8.80 2.11
CA THR A 228 14.69 -7.60 1.49
C THR A 228 15.71 -6.92 0.59
N GLU A 229 16.95 -6.75 1.07
CA GLU A 229 18.06 -6.19 0.30
C GLU A 229 18.39 -7.07 -0.91
N GLU A 230 18.49 -8.40 -0.75
CA GLU A 230 18.71 -9.32 -1.87
C GLU A 230 17.63 -9.13 -2.95
N ILE A 231 16.36 -9.08 -2.56
CA ILE A 231 15.24 -8.86 -3.51
C ILE A 231 15.37 -7.50 -4.18
N LEU A 232 15.55 -6.40 -3.44
CA LEU A 232 15.66 -5.05 -4.00
C LEU A 232 16.80 -4.95 -5.02
N LEU A 233 17.97 -5.51 -4.70
CA LEU A 233 19.13 -5.52 -5.59
C LEU A 233 18.88 -6.33 -6.87
N GLN A 234 18.18 -7.47 -6.78
CA GLN A 234 17.80 -8.25 -7.97
C GLN A 234 16.88 -7.48 -8.94
N PHE A 235 16.06 -6.55 -8.43
CA PHE A 235 15.24 -5.65 -9.25
C PHE A 235 15.93 -4.34 -9.64
N GLY A 236 17.22 -4.17 -9.30
CA GLY A 236 18.00 -2.96 -9.61
C GLY A 236 17.66 -1.74 -8.74
N PHE A 237 17.00 -1.94 -7.60
CA PHE A 237 16.69 -0.86 -6.65
C PHE A 237 17.87 -0.62 -5.70
N GLU A 238 18.89 0.08 -6.19
CA GLU A 238 20.10 0.40 -5.42
C GLU A 238 19.92 1.58 -4.45
N LYS A 239 18.87 2.38 -4.63
CA LYS A 239 18.60 3.59 -3.84
C LYS A 239 17.27 3.44 -3.11
N TYR A 240 17.34 3.17 -1.81
CA TYR A 240 16.18 3.07 -0.92
C TYR A 240 16.48 3.72 0.43
N GLU A 241 15.41 4.07 1.15
CA GLU A 241 15.48 4.62 2.50
C GLU A 241 14.86 3.63 3.48
N VAL A 242 15.52 3.42 4.62
CA VAL A 242 15.00 2.57 5.71
C VAL A 242 14.46 3.48 6.81
N ASN A 243 13.18 3.28 7.15
CA ASN A 243 12.47 4.07 8.15
C ASN A 243 11.95 3.16 9.27
N LEU A 244 12.20 3.52 10.54
CA LEU A 244 11.66 2.82 11.70
C LEU A 244 10.43 3.56 12.23
N SER A 245 9.26 2.96 12.10
CA SER A 245 8.04 3.48 12.71
C SER A 245 8.01 3.16 14.21
N THR A 246 7.89 4.20 15.04
CA THR A 246 7.81 4.05 16.50
C THR A 246 6.36 4.10 16.99
N ARG A 247 6.17 3.90 18.30
CA ARG A 247 4.83 3.85 18.92
C ARG A 247 3.98 5.05 18.51
N LEU A 248 2.75 4.77 18.06
CA LEU A 248 1.73 5.79 17.86
C LEU A 248 1.50 6.52 19.20
N VAL A 249 1.88 7.80 19.25
CA VAL A 249 1.42 8.68 20.32
C VAL A 249 -0.06 8.94 20.04
N LEU A 250 -0.93 8.12 20.64
CA LEU A 250 -2.36 8.43 20.69
C LEU A 250 -2.46 9.83 21.29
N LYS A 251 -2.88 10.83 20.50
CA LYS A 251 -3.44 12.04 21.08
C LYS A 251 -4.64 11.56 21.88
N SER A 252 -4.47 11.47 23.20
CA SER A 252 -5.59 11.29 24.11
C SER A 252 -6.62 12.37 23.77
N MET A 253 -7.70 11.99 23.11
CA MET A 253 -8.91 12.80 23.13
C MET A 253 -9.35 12.79 24.60
N LYS A 254 -9.12 13.91 25.28
CA LYS A 254 -9.87 14.27 26.49
C LYS A 254 -11.33 14.46 26.13
#